data_AF-A0A4Y9YU69-F1
#
_entry.id   AF-A0A4Y9YU69-F1
#
_cell.length_a   1.000
_cell.length_b   1.000
_cell.length_c   1.000
_cell.angle_alpha   90.00
_cell.angle_beta   90.00
_cell.angle_gamma   90.00
#
_symmetry.space_group_name_H-M   'P 1'
#
loop_
_entity.id
_entity.type
_entity.pdbx_description
1 polymer ?
#
loop_
_entity_poly.entity_id
_entity_poly.type
_entity_poly.pdbx_seq_one_letter_code
_entity_poly.pdbx_strand_id
1 'polypeptide(L)'
;MFSPRPRRLTFLRAAWVLIVLWGEVGIFFYSTADCRWPVPDTTRPGANLTSTSEDRSPIGRKAPLSPTPTRILLVSDPQILNEDSYPGRNALLMALSLFKVDCNMRKSWRVAKTFRPDAVIFLGDMMDNGRAVSSPKAYHAYLERFWSIFAAPPSLPTYYIPGNHDVGIGDAPEGTRLARLRYVTSFGPLNQHVLNGLFDSVCAHMGRLMLIDAPKLVEQEQERAKTGVSYAQQLPKEIVEAKFVASITSGGNNPRTPSILFSHIPLWRPDNSFCGPLSERGTILSGRGYEYQNMLSQATSAMLLENFRPSLIFSGDDHDYCDYTHALPYDDDQPMSPTDVREISIKSFSMAMGIRRPGFHLLTLFNPDASTANPIEKATFADAACFLPDQVRIYIGFYLPLLVITILIVLHYSATSGTSSSSGGANKGKGGVYGTSKRERPAAIVIEDGNVNGNGNGDGYIPMSVRNDSDLDLALNTAEDGTADDVELVIPDGLPAPRHQPRATGVSPSSRRRPPGSGSRMRMSRGGARR
;
A
#
# COMPACT_ATOMS: atom_id res chain seq x y z
N MET A 1 35.34 -6.45 44.57
CA MET A 1 35.51 -7.35 43.40
C MET A 1 34.13 -7.95 43.10
N PHE A 2 33.42 -7.44 42.09
CA PHE A 2 32.06 -7.91 41.77
C PHE A 2 32.11 -9.37 41.30
N SER A 3 31.21 -10.22 41.82
CA SER A 3 31.08 -11.62 41.41
C SER A 3 31.02 -11.75 39.88
N PRO A 4 31.70 -12.72 39.24
CA PRO A 4 31.67 -12.92 37.79
C PRO A 4 30.27 -13.32 37.26
N ARG A 5 29.36 -13.78 38.14
CA ARG A 5 27.99 -14.19 37.78
C ARG A 5 27.14 -13.03 37.22
N PRO A 6 26.99 -11.88 37.88
CA PRO A 6 26.24 -10.75 37.33
C PRO A 6 26.80 -10.23 36.00
N ARG A 7 28.12 -10.26 35.78
CA ARG A 7 28.73 -9.81 34.52
C ARG A 7 28.33 -10.68 33.32
N ARG A 8 28.32 -12.01 33.49
CA ARG A 8 27.94 -12.97 32.42
C ARG A 8 26.46 -12.85 32.04
N LEU A 9 25.58 -12.72 33.03
CA LEU A 9 24.14 -12.54 32.78
C LEU A 9 23.85 -11.20 32.10
N THR A 10 24.53 -10.12 32.52
CA THR A 10 24.40 -8.82 31.85
C THR A 10 24.87 -8.87 30.41
N PHE A 11 25.96 -9.60 30.11
CA PHE A 11 26.40 -9.81 28.73
C PHE A 11 25.35 -10.54 27.88
N LEU A 12 24.78 -11.66 28.38
CA LEU A 12 23.74 -12.39 27.65
C LEU A 12 22.50 -11.51 27.39
N ARG A 13 22.10 -10.68 28.36
CA ARG A 13 21.01 -9.72 28.18
C ARG A 13 21.33 -8.68 27.10
N ALA A 14 22.52 -8.08 27.15
CA ALA A 14 22.96 -7.13 26.14
C ALA A 14 23.03 -7.76 24.73
N ALA A 15 23.53 -8.99 24.64
CA ALA A 15 23.54 -9.75 23.39
C ALA A 15 22.13 -9.97 22.84
N TRP A 16 21.17 -10.37 23.68
CA TRP A 16 19.77 -10.51 23.27
C TRP A 16 19.12 -9.21 22.83
N VAL A 17 19.44 -8.08 23.48
CA VAL A 17 18.99 -6.76 23.01
C VAL A 17 19.49 -6.50 21.59
N LEU A 18 20.78 -6.73 21.31
CA LEU A 18 21.34 -6.56 19.97
C LEU A 18 20.74 -7.54 18.95
N ILE A 19 20.52 -8.79 19.34
CA ILE A 19 19.88 -9.83 18.49
C ILE A 19 18.46 -9.42 18.12
N VAL A 20 17.67 -8.92 19.08
CA VAL A 20 16.30 -8.45 18.85
C VAL A 20 16.31 -7.17 18.01
N LEU A 21 17.21 -6.22 18.28
CA LEU A 21 17.34 -5.01 17.44
C LEU A 21 17.70 -5.36 16.00
N TRP A 22 18.60 -6.32 15.79
CA TRP A 22 18.92 -6.80 14.46
C TRP A 22 17.74 -7.52 13.81
N GLY A 23 17.11 -8.48 14.49
CA GLY A 23 16.04 -9.29 13.93
C GLY A 23 14.72 -8.53 13.69
N GLU A 24 14.39 -7.59 14.57
CA GLU A 24 13.15 -6.80 14.49
C GLU A 24 13.32 -5.46 13.76
N VAL A 25 14.53 -4.96 13.54
CA VAL A 25 14.75 -3.68 12.85
C VAL A 25 15.79 -3.82 11.74
N GLY A 26 17.00 -4.26 12.08
CA GLY A 26 18.13 -4.33 11.14
C GLY A 26 17.83 -5.14 9.88
N ILE A 27 17.25 -6.33 10.03
CA ILE A 27 16.93 -7.24 8.91
C ILE A 27 15.94 -6.59 7.93
N PHE A 28 14.96 -5.81 8.40
CA PHE A 28 13.98 -5.17 7.51
C PHE A 28 14.63 -4.12 6.60
N PHE A 29 15.54 -3.31 7.13
CA PHE A 29 16.32 -2.36 6.32
C PHE A 29 17.34 -3.07 5.43
N TYR A 30 17.99 -4.11 5.94
CA TYR A 30 18.96 -4.89 5.17
C TYR A 30 18.32 -5.59 3.96
N SER A 31 17.16 -6.22 4.14
CA SER A 31 16.45 -6.93 3.06
C SER A 31 16.02 -6.03 1.90
N THR A 32 15.94 -4.73 2.11
CA THR A 32 15.58 -3.73 1.09
C THR A 32 16.76 -2.83 0.71
N ALA A 33 17.97 -3.12 1.18
CA ALA A 33 19.13 -2.24 0.97
C ALA A 33 19.53 -2.12 -0.51
N ASP A 34 19.31 -3.18 -1.28
CA ASP A 34 19.61 -3.25 -2.71
C ASP A 34 18.49 -2.67 -3.59
N CYS A 35 17.33 -2.36 -3.00
CA CYS A 35 16.23 -1.74 -3.72
C CYS A 35 16.54 -0.28 -4.06
N ARG A 36 16.24 0.10 -5.30
CA ARG A 36 16.39 1.46 -5.82
C ARG A 36 15.21 1.77 -6.72
N TRP A 37 14.87 3.06 -6.80
CA TRP A 37 13.92 3.53 -7.81
C TRP A 37 14.48 3.20 -9.20
N PRO A 38 13.72 2.46 -10.03
CA PRO A 38 14.18 2.06 -11.36
C PRO A 38 14.29 3.28 -12.28
N VAL A 39 15.30 3.28 -13.14
CA VAL A 39 15.56 4.33 -14.13
C VAL A 39 15.43 3.71 -15.53
N PRO A 40 14.85 4.38 -16.55
CA PRO A 40 14.69 3.84 -17.89
C PRO A 40 16.06 3.61 -18.49
N ASP A 41 16.25 2.42 -19.03
CA ASP A 41 17.39 2.18 -19.90
C ASP A 41 17.13 2.88 -21.24
N THR A 42 17.74 4.05 -21.43
CA THR A 42 17.64 4.82 -22.68
C THR A 42 18.39 4.18 -23.84
N THR A 43 19.02 3.01 -23.65
CA THR A 43 19.92 2.39 -24.63
C THR A 43 19.42 1.06 -25.21
N ARG A 44 18.29 0.50 -24.76
CA ARG A 44 17.81 -0.81 -25.26
C ARG A 44 16.28 -0.92 -25.38
N PRO A 45 15.76 -1.34 -26.55
CA PRO A 45 14.46 -1.99 -26.67
C PRO A 45 14.60 -3.47 -26.25
N GLY A 46 13.83 -3.90 -25.25
CA GLY A 46 13.69 -5.32 -24.89
C GLY A 46 14.74 -5.87 -23.93
N ALA A 47 14.30 -6.08 -22.69
CA ALA A 47 14.81 -7.01 -21.67
C ALA A 47 16.19 -6.80 -21.00
N ASN A 48 16.12 -7.01 -19.68
CA ASN A 48 17.13 -7.36 -18.68
C ASN A 48 17.99 -6.26 -18.05
N LEU A 49 17.66 -6.01 -16.77
CA LEU A 49 18.38 -5.23 -15.78
C LEU A 49 19.86 -5.64 -15.73
N THR A 50 20.73 -4.67 -15.93
CA THR A 50 22.02 -4.63 -15.23
C THR A 50 22.29 -3.22 -14.74
N SER A 51 22.47 -3.12 -13.42
CA SER A 51 22.95 -1.93 -12.75
C SER A 51 24.30 -1.52 -13.34
N THR A 52 24.40 -0.33 -13.91
CA THR A 52 25.70 0.26 -14.20
C THR A 52 25.87 1.58 -13.48
N SER A 53 27.09 1.69 -12.97
CA SER A 53 27.67 2.67 -12.07
C SER A 53 27.65 4.09 -12.61
N GLU A 54 27.57 5.03 -11.66
CA GLU A 54 27.75 6.46 -11.83
C GLU A 54 28.94 6.80 -12.74
N ASP A 55 28.68 7.50 -13.85
CA ASP A 55 29.73 8.23 -14.57
C ASP A 55 29.69 9.71 -14.19
N ARG A 56 30.86 10.19 -13.78
CA ARG A 56 31.11 11.50 -13.22
C ARG A 56 31.92 12.27 -14.26
N SER A 57 31.26 13.14 -15.03
CA SER A 57 31.96 14.12 -15.85
C SER A 57 31.43 15.54 -15.63
N PRO A 58 32.31 16.53 -15.40
CA PRO A 58 31.94 17.91 -15.16
C PRO A 58 31.84 18.73 -16.46
N ILE A 59 31.30 19.94 -16.33
CA ILE A 59 31.30 21.08 -17.28
C ILE A 59 29.96 21.32 -18.00
N GLY A 60 29.14 22.17 -17.37
CA GLY A 60 28.82 23.46 -17.98
C GLY A 60 27.89 23.49 -19.19
N ARG A 61 26.69 22.91 -19.08
CA ARG A 61 25.48 23.41 -19.77
C ARG A 61 24.31 23.31 -18.80
N LYS A 62 23.61 24.42 -18.55
CA LYS A 62 22.29 24.35 -17.90
C LYS A 62 21.38 23.59 -18.86
N ALA A 63 21.23 22.29 -18.63
CA ALA A 63 20.17 21.52 -19.27
C ALA A 63 18.83 22.22 -18.98
N PRO A 64 17.88 22.24 -19.93
CA PRO A 64 16.49 22.58 -19.59
C PRO A 64 16.07 21.68 -18.42
N LEU A 65 15.26 22.20 -17.48
CA LEU A 65 14.80 21.41 -16.32
C LEU A 65 14.21 20.10 -16.86
N SER A 66 14.95 19.00 -16.74
CA SER A 66 14.42 17.68 -17.03
C SER A 66 13.25 17.45 -16.08
N PRO A 67 12.07 17.06 -16.55
CA PRO A 67 10.95 16.73 -15.68
C PRO A 67 11.42 15.78 -14.58
N THR A 68 11.15 16.13 -13.32
CA THR A 68 11.42 15.21 -12.21
C THR A 68 10.56 13.97 -12.40
N PRO A 69 11.14 12.76 -12.36
CA PRO A 69 10.38 11.53 -12.55
C PRO A 69 9.43 11.31 -11.39
N THR A 70 8.22 10.84 -11.69
CA THR A 70 7.21 10.52 -10.69
C THR A 70 7.45 9.12 -10.14
N ARG A 71 7.53 8.98 -8.81
CA ARG A 71 7.82 7.73 -8.11
C ARG A 71 6.60 7.23 -7.36
N ILE A 72 6.09 6.08 -7.76
CA ILE A 72 4.88 5.48 -7.22
C ILE A 72 5.25 4.18 -6.50
N LEU A 73 4.85 4.08 -5.23
CA LEU A 73 4.97 2.84 -4.45
C LEU A 73 3.69 2.02 -4.62
N LEU A 74 3.81 0.78 -5.06
CA LEU A 74 2.70 -0.14 -5.22
C LEU A 74 2.72 -1.17 -4.08
N VAL A 75 1.57 -1.37 -3.44
CA VAL A 75 1.37 -2.31 -2.34
C VAL A 75 0.18 -3.20 -2.71
N SER A 76 0.30 -4.51 -2.53
CA SER A 76 -0.78 -5.47 -2.81
C SER A 76 -1.06 -6.32 -1.59
N ASP A 77 -2.31 -6.75 -1.41
CA ASP A 77 -2.75 -7.73 -0.42
C ASP A 77 -2.16 -7.51 0.98
N PRO A 78 -2.28 -6.29 1.56
CA PRO A 78 -1.89 -6.08 2.94
C PRO A 78 -2.72 -6.96 3.89
N GLN A 79 -3.96 -7.32 3.52
CA GLN A 79 -4.85 -8.28 4.17
C GLN A 79 -4.65 -8.28 5.69
N ILE A 80 -4.91 -7.12 6.31
CA ILE A 80 -4.85 -7.05 7.75
C ILE A 80 -5.84 -8.07 8.30
N LEU A 81 -5.47 -8.87 9.30
CA LEU A 81 -6.31 -9.96 9.81
C LEU A 81 -7.38 -9.41 10.75
N ASN A 82 -8.51 -10.10 10.94
CA ASN A 82 -9.44 -9.89 12.05
C ASN A 82 -9.61 -11.17 12.89
N GLU A 83 -10.47 -11.13 13.91
CA GLU A 83 -10.76 -12.28 14.78
C GLU A 83 -11.24 -13.52 14.02
N ASP A 84 -11.85 -13.33 12.85
CA ASP A 84 -12.44 -14.39 12.02
C ASP A 84 -11.51 -14.94 10.93
N SER A 85 -10.31 -14.36 10.75
CA SER A 85 -9.35 -14.77 9.71
C SER A 85 -8.90 -16.23 9.79
N TYR A 86 -8.84 -16.82 11.00
CA TYR A 86 -8.46 -18.22 11.17
C TYR A 86 -9.50 -19.00 11.98
N PRO A 87 -10.60 -19.44 11.33
CA PRO A 87 -11.65 -20.21 11.98
C PRO A 87 -11.07 -21.46 12.65
N GLY A 88 -11.29 -21.62 13.95
CA GLY A 88 -10.78 -22.74 14.74
C GLY A 88 -9.49 -22.45 15.52
N ARG A 89 -8.85 -21.28 15.33
CA ARG A 89 -7.77 -20.82 16.21
C ARG A 89 -8.36 -20.29 17.52
N ASN A 90 -7.82 -20.72 18.67
CA ASN A 90 -8.28 -20.20 19.96
C ASN A 90 -7.95 -18.70 20.12
N ALA A 91 -8.68 -18.01 21.00
CA ALA A 91 -8.60 -16.56 21.17
C ALA A 91 -7.18 -16.05 21.49
N LEU A 92 -6.41 -16.79 22.30
CA LEU A 92 -5.04 -16.39 22.66
C LEU A 92 -4.10 -16.47 21.45
N LEU A 93 -4.17 -17.56 20.70
CA LEU A 93 -3.37 -17.73 19.49
C LEU A 93 -3.80 -16.74 18.41
N MET A 94 -5.09 -16.43 18.31
CA MET A 94 -5.59 -15.43 17.37
C MET A 94 -5.10 -14.03 17.74
N ALA A 95 -5.20 -13.64 19.01
CA ALA A 95 -4.65 -12.38 19.51
C ALA A 95 -3.14 -12.25 19.26
N LEU A 96 -2.38 -13.34 19.47
CA LEU A 96 -0.95 -13.37 19.15
C LEU A 96 -0.71 -13.23 17.64
N SER A 97 -1.55 -13.84 16.81
CA SER A 97 -1.45 -13.76 15.35
C SER A 97 -1.69 -12.33 14.86
N LEU A 98 -2.77 -11.71 15.32
CA LEU A 98 -3.09 -10.30 15.07
C LEU A 98 -1.90 -9.42 15.44
N PHE A 99 -1.42 -9.54 16.69
CA PHE A 99 -0.29 -8.74 17.18
C PHE A 99 0.98 -8.92 16.34
N LYS A 100 1.35 -10.16 15.99
CA LYS A 100 2.60 -10.42 15.25
C LYS A 100 2.53 -9.99 13.79
N VAL A 101 1.40 -10.22 13.12
CA VAL A 101 1.18 -9.79 11.73
C VAL A 101 1.14 -8.26 11.66
N ASP A 102 0.46 -7.60 12.58
CA ASP A 102 0.47 -6.14 12.74
C ASP A 102 1.86 -5.55 12.96
N CYS A 103 2.64 -6.12 13.88
CA CYS A 103 4.01 -5.68 14.12
C CYS A 103 4.87 -5.86 12.87
N ASN A 104 4.70 -6.98 12.15
CA ASN A 104 5.40 -7.21 10.88
C ASN A 104 5.06 -6.13 9.85
N MET A 105 3.76 -5.89 9.58
CA MET A 105 3.33 -4.88 8.61
C MET A 105 3.79 -3.47 8.98
N ARG A 106 3.72 -3.08 10.25
CA ARG A 106 4.24 -1.76 10.69
C ARG A 106 5.73 -1.59 10.43
N LYS A 107 6.53 -2.65 10.60
CA LYS A 107 7.97 -2.64 10.29
C LYS A 107 8.21 -2.57 8.79
N SER A 108 7.50 -3.40 8.02
CA SER A 108 7.55 -3.40 6.56
C SER A 108 7.17 -2.02 5.99
N TRP A 109 6.09 -1.43 6.48
CA TRP A 109 5.62 -0.11 6.04
C TRP A 109 6.59 1.01 6.40
N ARG A 110 7.23 0.94 7.57
CA ARG A 110 8.28 1.88 7.96
C ARG A 110 9.43 1.88 6.94
N VAL A 111 9.85 0.71 6.49
CA VAL A 111 10.91 0.57 5.48
C VAL A 111 10.44 1.04 4.11
N ALA A 112 9.26 0.62 3.65
CA ALA A 112 8.71 1.05 2.36
C ALA A 112 8.59 2.58 2.26
N LYS A 113 8.18 3.27 3.34
CA LYS A 113 8.14 4.74 3.39
C LYS A 113 9.50 5.42 3.30
N THR A 114 10.60 4.75 3.63
CA THR A 114 11.94 5.36 3.52
C THR A 114 12.36 5.64 2.08
N PHE A 115 11.69 5.01 1.10
CA PHE A 115 11.87 5.28 -0.32
C PHE A 115 11.29 6.64 -0.75
N ARG A 116 10.50 7.32 0.11
CA ARG A 116 9.88 8.63 -0.13
C ARG A 116 9.16 8.70 -1.48
N PRO A 117 8.13 7.87 -1.69
CA PRO A 117 7.34 7.92 -2.93
C PRO A 117 6.58 9.24 -3.04
N ASP A 118 6.28 9.63 -4.27
CA ASP A 118 5.42 10.78 -4.60
C ASP A 118 3.93 10.40 -4.53
N ALA A 119 3.61 9.11 -4.68
CA ALA A 119 2.25 8.56 -4.51
C ALA A 119 2.31 7.07 -4.10
N VAL A 120 1.21 6.58 -3.52
CA VAL A 120 1.04 5.16 -3.17
C VAL A 120 -0.23 4.61 -3.83
N ILE A 121 -0.18 3.38 -4.34
CA ILE A 121 -1.35 2.67 -4.85
C ILE A 121 -1.45 1.32 -4.13
N PHE A 122 -2.59 1.05 -3.51
CA PHE A 122 -2.95 -0.24 -2.96
C PHE A 122 -3.78 -1.04 -3.97
N LEU A 123 -3.33 -2.25 -4.29
CA LEU A 123 -3.92 -3.16 -5.26
C LEU A 123 -4.88 -4.16 -4.62
N GLY A 124 -5.84 -3.65 -3.84
CA GLY A 124 -6.89 -4.46 -3.24
C GLY A 124 -6.48 -5.26 -2.02
N ASP A 125 -7.52 -5.85 -1.43
CA ASP A 125 -7.46 -6.69 -0.25
C ASP A 125 -6.79 -5.97 0.93
N MET A 126 -7.30 -4.77 1.21
CA MET A 126 -6.90 -3.99 2.37
C MET A 126 -7.14 -4.79 3.66
N MET A 127 -8.28 -5.47 3.71
CA MET A 127 -8.75 -6.27 4.85
C MET A 127 -8.99 -7.72 4.44
N ASP A 128 -8.60 -8.67 5.30
CA ASP A 128 -8.79 -10.11 5.03
C ASP A 128 -10.27 -10.54 5.05
N ASN A 129 -11.18 -9.77 5.65
CA ASN A 129 -12.61 -10.11 5.73
C ASN A 129 -13.50 -8.86 5.65
N GLY A 130 -13.05 -7.79 4.97
CA GLY A 130 -13.75 -6.50 4.94
C GLY A 130 -15.21 -6.59 4.46
N ARG A 131 -15.48 -7.49 3.51
CA ARG A 131 -16.83 -7.78 2.99
C ARG A 131 -17.78 -8.34 4.05
N ALA A 132 -17.28 -9.18 4.95
CA ALA A 132 -18.09 -9.99 5.86
C ALA A 132 -18.43 -9.28 7.18
N VAL A 133 -17.79 -8.14 7.47
CA VAL A 133 -18.04 -7.39 8.71
C VAL A 133 -19.38 -6.67 8.61
N SER A 134 -20.40 -7.16 9.33
CA SER A 134 -21.74 -6.57 9.34
C SER A 134 -21.88 -5.36 10.27
N SER A 135 -21.20 -5.36 11.42
CA SER A 135 -21.31 -4.29 12.41
C SER A 135 -20.54 -3.02 11.97
N PRO A 136 -21.20 -1.84 11.88
CA PRO A 136 -20.52 -0.58 11.55
C PRO A 136 -19.38 -0.25 12.53
N LYS A 137 -19.58 -0.50 13.83
CA LYS A 137 -18.58 -0.28 14.87
C LYS A 137 -17.36 -1.19 14.69
N ALA A 138 -17.57 -2.47 14.39
CA ALA A 138 -16.48 -3.41 14.16
C ALA A 138 -15.70 -3.04 12.89
N TYR A 139 -16.40 -2.66 11.82
CA TYR A 139 -15.78 -2.21 10.57
C TYR A 139 -14.94 -0.95 10.79
N HIS A 140 -15.47 0.04 11.51
CA HIS A 140 -14.73 1.26 11.82
C HIS A 140 -13.47 0.99 12.66
N ALA A 141 -13.53 0.12 13.67
CA ALA A 141 -12.35 -0.27 14.44
C ALA A 141 -11.30 -1.01 13.58
N TYR A 142 -11.77 -1.83 12.63
CA TYR A 142 -10.91 -2.54 11.69
C TYR A 142 -10.18 -1.57 10.75
N LEU A 143 -10.91 -0.56 10.28
CA LEU A 143 -10.43 0.48 9.40
C LEU A 143 -9.44 1.43 10.09
N GLU A 144 -9.72 1.86 11.32
CA GLU A 144 -8.77 2.61 12.17
C GLU A 144 -7.46 1.83 12.37
N ARG A 145 -7.55 0.51 12.54
CA ARG A 145 -6.35 -0.33 12.63
C ARG A 145 -5.58 -0.37 11.30
N PHE A 146 -6.26 -0.45 10.16
CA PHE A 146 -5.62 -0.36 8.85
C PHE A 146 -4.83 0.96 8.71
N TRP A 147 -5.48 2.10 8.95
CA TRP A 147 -4.84 3.41 8.85
C TRP A 147 -3.73 3.62 9.89
N SER A 148 -3.84 3.03 11.07
CA SER A 148 -2.78 3.00 12.07
C SER A 148 -1.53 2.25 11.59
N ILE A 149 -1.72 1.10 10.91
CA ILE A 149 -0.63 0.28 10.39
C ILE A 149 0.05 0.99 9.21
N PHE A 150 -0.76 1.53 8.29
CA PHE A 150 -0.32 2.17 7.05
C PHE A 150 -0.25 3.70 7.13
N ALA A 151 -0.09 4.26 8.33
CA ALA A 151 -0.06 5.70 8.55
C ALA A 151 0.95 6.41 7.63
N ALA A 152 0.48 7.41 6.90
CA ALA A 152 1.25 8.20 5.93
C ALA A 152 1.06 9.71 6.20
N PRO A 153 1.98 10.58 5.75
CA PRO A 153 1.76 12.02 5.78
C PRO A 153 0.47 12.37 5.00
N PRO A 154 -0.39 13.29 5.49
CA PRO A 154 -1.60 13.69 4.77
C PRO A 154 -1.35 14.27 3.37
N SER A 155 -0.14 14.73 3.11
CA SER A 155 0.28 15.26 1.81
C SER A 155 0.65 14.19 0.79
N LEU A 156 0.72 12.90 1.17
CA LEU A 156 1.08 11.80 0.28
C LEU A 156 -0.19 11.24 -0.38
N PRO A 157 -0.40 11.47 -1.69
CA PRO A 157 -1.54 10.92 -2.42
C PRO A 157 -1.53 9.40 -2.34
N THR A 158 -2.65 8.82 -1.95
CA THR A 158 -2.82 7.37 -1.82
C THR A 158 -4.11 6.94 -2.50
N TYR A 159 -4.02 5.94 -3.38
CA TYR A 159 -5.13 5.39 -4.16
C TYR A 159 -5.35 3.92 -3.82
N TYR A 160 -6.57 3.44 -3.99
CA TYR A 160 -6.98 2.08 -3.62
C TYR A 160 -7.89 1.52 -4.72
N ILE A 161 -7.65 0.28 -5.16
CA ILE A 161 -8.64 -0.52 -5.90
C ILE A 161 -9.20 -1.61 -5.01
N PRO A 162 -10.45 -2.03 -5.18
CA PRO A 162 -11.05 -3.06 -4.33
C PRO A 162 -10.52 -4.45 -4.69
N GLY A 163 -10.28 -5.27 -3.67
CA GLY A 163 -10.10 -6.71 -3.85
C GLY A 163 -11.34 -7.52 -3.48
N ASN A 164 -11.32 -8.83 -3.76
CA ASN A 164 -12.45 -9.71 -3.45
C ASN A 164 -12.70 -9.79 -1.93
N HIS A 165 -11.68 -9.60 -1.09
CA HIS A 165 -11.86 -9.57 0.36
C HIS A 165 -12.49 -8.28 0.90
N ASP A 166 -12.42 -7.21 0.13
CA ASP A 166 -13.00 -5.92 0.50
C ASP A 166 -14.49 -5.79 0.11
N VAL A 167 -14.84 -6.21 -1.11
CA VAL A 167 -16.17 -5.94 -1.69
C VAL A 167 -16.98 -7.19 -2.08
N GLY A 168 -16.36 -8.38 -2.15
CA GLY A 168 -17.02 -9.66 -2.44
C GLY A 168 -16.70 -10.26 -3.83
N ILE A 169 -17.00 -11.55 -4.02
CA ILE A 169 -16.99 -12.24 -5.32
C ILE A 169 -17.93 -13.48 -5.32
N GLY A 170 -19.23 -13.28 -5.58
CA GLY A 170 -20.27 -14.33 -5.64
C GLY A 170 -21.52 -14.07 -4.78
N ASP A 171 -22.60 -14.84 -5.01
CA ASP A 171 -24.00 -14.47 -4.73
C ASP A 171 -24.42 -14.31 -3.24
N ALA A 172 -24.16 -13.13 -2.70
CA ALA A 172 -25.02 -12.53 -1.66
C ALA A 172 -25.27 -11.04 -2.01
N PRO A 173 -26.27 -10.72 -2.85
CA PRO A 173 -26.46 -9.37 -3.40
C PRO A 173 -26.51 -8.26 -2.35
N GLU A 174 -27.11 -8.53 -1.19
CA GLU A 174 -27.27 -7.56 -0.11
C GLU A 174 -25.98 -7.32 0.68
N GLY A 175 -25.25 -8.39 1.03
CA GLY A 175 -23.95 -8.30 1.71
C GLY A 175 -22.91 -7.59 0.85
N THR A 176 -22.90 -7.90 -0.45
CA THR A 176 -22.02 -7.25 -1.43
C THR A 176 -22.34 -5.76 -1.61
N ARG A 177 -23.62 -5.36 -1.60
CA ARG A 177 -24.01 -3.94 -1.72
C ARG A 177 -23.48 -3.10 -0.57
N LEU A 178 -23.69 -3.57 0.67
CA LEU A 178 -23.22 -2.86 1.86
C LEU A 178 -21.68 -2.83 1.92
N ALA A 179 -21.01 -3.93 1.57
CA ALA A 179 -19.56 -3.98 1.48
C ALA A 179 -18.99 -2.92 0.52
N ARG A 180 -19.58 -2.80 -0.68
CA ARG A 180 -19.20 -1.76 -1.65
C ARG A 180 -19.44 -0.35 -1.14
N LEU A 181 -20.58 -0.10 -0.48
CA LEU A 181 -20.86 1.22 0.09
C LEU A 181 -19.81 1.60 1.14
N ARG A 182 -19.50 0.68 2.07
CA ARG A 182 -18.45 0.87 3.09
C ARG A 182 -17.08 1.08 2.46
N TYR A 183 -16.77 0.32 1.41
CA TYR A 183 -15.53 0.49 0.67
C TYR A 183 -15.42 1.92 0.13
N VAL A 184 -16.45 2.38 -0.58
CA VAL A 184 -16.44 3.70 -1.24
C VAL A 184 -16.27 4.83 -0.23
N THR A 185 -16.93 4.73 0.92
CA THR A 185 -16.80 5.73 1.99
C THR A 185 -15.46 5.68 2.73
N SER A 186 -14.74 4.56 2.66
CA SER A 186 -13.48 4.34 3.40
C SER A 186 -12.23 4.55 2.55
N PHE A 187 -12.24 4.08 1.31
CA PHE A 187 -11.08 4.00 0.41
C PHE A 187 -11.28 4.78 -0.89
N GLY A 188 -12.49 5.25 -1.17
CA GLY A 188 -12.80 6.04 -2.36
C GLY A 188 -13.38 5.21 -3.50
N PRO A 189 -13.42 5.76 -4.73
CA PRO A 189 -14.14 5.15 -5.85
C PRO A 189 -13.63 3.76 -6.22
N LEU A 190 -14.54 2.88 -6.66
CA LEU A 190 -14.22 1.51 -7.06
C LEU A 190 -13.40 1.45 -8.36
N ASN A 191 -13.72 2.34 -9.31
CA ASN A 191 -12.94 2.57 -10.52
C ASN A 191 -12.38 3.99 -10.47
N GLN A 192 -11.10 4.17 -10.82
CA GLN A 192 -10.43 5.46 -10.76
C GLN A 192 -9.57 5.70 -11.99
N HIS A 193 -9.59 6.96 -12.44
CA HIS A 193 -8.65 7.47 -13.42
C HIS A 193 -7.86 8.59 -12.77
N VAL A 194 -6.57 8.36 -12.55
CA VAL A 194 -5.71 9.39 -12.01
C VAL A 194 -5.19 10.21 -13.19
N LEU A 195 -5.81 11.37 -13.40
CA LEU A 195 -5.40 12.34 -14.40
C LEU A 195 -4.19 13.15 -13.92
N ASN A 196 -3.45 13.64 -14.90
CA ASN A 196 -2.20 14.42 -14.80
C ASN A 196 -2.23 15.69 -13.93
N GLY A 197 -3.30 15.97 -13.18
CA GLY A 197 -3.46 17.17 -12.36
C GLY A 197 -2.76 17.13 -10.99
N LEU A 198 -2.30 15.96 -10.54
CA LEU A 198 -1.53 15.83 -9.28
C LEU A 198 -0.01 15.97 -9.46
N PHE A 199 0.49 15.79 -10.69
CA PHE A 199 1.89 15.91 -11.03
C PHE A 199 2.05 17.20 -11.84
N ASP A 200 3.11 17.97 -11.57
CA ASP A 200 3.36 19.27 -12.22
C ASP A 200 3.04 19.23 -13.73
N SER A 201 2.62 20.36 -14.32
CA SER A 201 2.13 20.47 -15.71
C SER A 201 3.07 19.89 -16.79
N VAL A 202 4.31 19.58 -16.42
CA VAL A 202 5.34 18.91 -17.23
C VAL A 202 5.07 17.39 -17.40
N CYS A 203 4.27 16.78 -16.53
CA CYS A 203 3.90 15.35 -16.56
C CYS A 203 2.61 15.08 -17.34
N ALA A 204 2.02 16.08 -17.99
CA ALA A 204 0.77 15.96 -18.76
C ALA A 204 0.81 14.98 -19.95
N HIS A 205 1.99 14.44 -20.29
CA HIS A 205 2.21 13.42 -21.31
C HIS A 205 2.55 12.04 -20.72
N MET A 206 2.63 11.91 -19.39
CA MET A 206 2.92 10.65 -18.69
C MET A 206 1.66 9.78 -18.63
N GLY A 207 1.83 8.47 -18.61
CA GLY A 207 0.76 7.52 -18.90
C GLY A 207 -0.50 7.65 -18.02
N ARG A 208 -1.67 7.31 -18.58
CA ARG A 208 -2.93 7.26 -17.83
C ARG A 208 -2.90 6.10 -16.85
N LEU A 209 -3.15 6.35 -15.56
CA LEU A 209 -3.33 5.28 -14.59
C LEU A 209 -4.81 4.89 -14.54
N MET A 210 -5.10 3.63 -14.86
CA MET A 210 -6.45 3.09 -14.91
C MET A 210 -6.59 2.05 -13.80
N LEU A 211 -7.39 2.35 -12.80
CA LEU A 211 -7.60 1.54 -11.61
C LEU A 211 -9.00 0.94 -11.72
N ILE A 212 -9.12 -0.39 -11.84
CA ILE A 212 -10.39 -1.06 -12.14
C ILE A 212 -10.88 -1.99 -11.02
N ASP A 213 -12.20 -2.05 -10.84
CA ASP A 213 -12.91 -2.99 -9.96
C ASP A 213 -13.00 -4.37 -10.61
N ALA A 214 -11.95 -5.16 -10.46
CA ALA A 214 -11.88 -6.52 -10.99
C ALA A 214 -12.93 -7.48 -10.37
N PRO A 215 -13.21 -7.46 -9.05
CA PRO A 215 -14.29 -8.27 -8.48
C PRO A 215 -15.65 -8.03 -9.15
N LYS A 216 -15.98 -6.78 -9.50
CA LYS A 216 -17.23 -6.48 -10.21
C LYS A 216 -17.28 -7.10 -11.61
N LEU A 217 -16.17 -7.13 -12.33
CA LEU A 217 -16.09 -7.78 -13.64
C LEU A 217 -16.39 -9.29 -13.52
N VAL A 218 -15.87 -9.94 -12.48
CA VAL A 218 -16.16 -11.36 -12.24
C VAL A 218 -17.63 -11.59 -11.91
N GLU A 219 -18.24 -10.78 -11.04
CA GLU A 219 -19.67 -10.89 -10.74
C GLU A 219 -20.53 -10.71 -12.00
N GLN A 220 -20.23 -9.70 -12.82
CA GLN A 220 -20.99 -9.47 -14.05
C GLN A 220 -20.86 -10.64 -15.02
N GLU A 221 -19.69 -11.26 -15.11
CA GLU A 221 -19.50 -12.46 -15.91
C GLU A 221 -20.36 -13.63 -15.41
N GLN A 222 -20.38 -13.85 -14.10
CA GLN A 222 -21.19 -14.89 -13.48
C GLN A 222 -22.69 -14.67 -13.73
N GLU A 223 -23.18 -13.43 -13.62
CA GLU A 223 -24.57 -13.06 -13.95
C GLU A 223 -24.89 -13.25 -15.44
N ARG A 224 -23.96 -12.90 -16.33
CA ARG A 224 -24.10 -13.13 -17.78
C ARG A 224 -24.12 -14.61 -18.11
N ALA A 225 -23.29 -15.41 -17.45
CA ALA A 225 -23.27 -16.86 -17.63
C ALA A 225 -24.61 -17.51 -17.20
N LYS A 226 -25.27 -16.98 -16.16
CA LYS A 226 -26.63 -17.42 -15.77
C LYS A 226 -27.71 -17.03 -16.78
N THR A 227 -27.59 -15.85 -17.39
CA THR A 227 -28.61 -15.26 -18.29
C THR A 227 -28.37 -15.54 -19.78
N GLY A 228 -27.23 -16.09 -20.17
CA GLY A 228 -26.87 -16.41 -21.55
C GLY A 228 -26.47 -15.20 -22.41
N VAL A 229 -26.20 -14.05 -21.79
CA VAL A 229 -25.83 -12.80 -22.49
C VAL A 229 -24.33 -12.78 -22.77
N SER A 230 -23.95 -12.54 -24.02
CA SER A 230 -22.54 -12.49 -24.42
C SER A 230 -21.91 -11.11 -24.19
N TYR A 231 -20.61 -11.08 -23.92
CA TYR A 231 -19.79 -9.87 -23.89
C TYR A 231 -19.90 -9.02 -25.17
N ALA A 232 -20.09 -9.65 -26.34
CA ALA A 232 -20.25 -8.96 -27.62
C ALA A 232 -21.51 -8.06 -27.68
N GLN A 233 -22.47 -8.23 -26.77
CA GLN A 233 -23.74 -7.50 -26.77
C GLN A 233 -23.70 -6.23 -25.91
N GLN A 234 -22.88 -6.20 -24.84
CA GLN A 234 -22.77 -5.04 -23.96
C GLN A 234 -21.47 -5.07 -23.15
N LEU A 235 -20.63 -4.04 -23.27
CA LEU A 235 -19.48 -3.85 -22.39
C LEU A 235 -19.95 -3.66 -20.93
N PRO A 236 -19.23 -4.19 -19.93
CA PRO A 236 -19.39 -3.81 -18.53
C PRO A 236 -19.52 -2.30 -18.36
N LYS A 237 -20.47 -1.82 -17.55
CA LYS A 237 -20.67 -0.39 -17.31
C LYS A 237 -19.38 0.28 -16.82
N GLU A 238 -18.60 -0.44 -16.03
CA GLU A 238 -17.30 -0.05 -15.49
C GLU A 238 -16.27 0.15 -16.60
N ILE A 239 -16.27 -0.70 -17.62
CA ILE A 239 -15.40 -0.55 -18.81
C ILE A 239 -15.89 0.62 -19.67
N VAL A 240 -17.20 0.80 -19.82
CA VAL A 240 -17.79 1.92 -20.58
C VAL A 240 -17.48 3.25 -19.91
N GLU A 241 -17.67 3.36 -18.60
CA GLU A 241 -17.33 4.53 -17.78
C GLU A 241 -15.84 4.83 -17.88
N ALA A 242 -15.01 3.80 -17.73
CA ALA A 242 -13.57 3.96 -17.83
C ALA A 242 -13.12 4.44 -19.23
N LYS A 243 -13.73 3.89 -20.29
CA LYS A 243 -13.51 4.36 -21.67
C LYS A 243 -14.01 5.78 -21.91
N PHE A 244 -15.18 6.12 -21.39
CA PHE A 244 -15.79 7.43 -21.57
C PHE A 244 -14.96 8.51 -20.87
N VAL A 245 -14.52 8.25 -19.65
CA VAL A 245 -13.59 9.14 -18.93
C VAL A 245 -12.26 9.23 -19.68
N ALA A 246 -11.74 8.11 -20.19
CA ALA A 246 -10.54 8.11 -21.02
C ALA A 246 -10.73 8.92 -22.31
N SER A 247 -11.89 8.87 -22.97
CA SER A 247 -12.13 9.58 -24.24
C SER A 247 -12.31 11.09 -24.05
N ILE A 248 -13.01 11.52 -23.00
CA ILE A 248 -13.19 12.94 -22.64
C ILE A 248 -11.84 13.60 -22.34
N THR A 249 -11.00 12.91 -21.59
CA THR A 249 -9.69 13.42 -21.15
C THR A 249 -8.64 13.40 -22.27
N SER A 250 -8.94 12.72 -23.39
CA SER A 250 -8.11 12.68 -24.60
C SER A 250 -8.23 13.91 -25.50
N GLY A 251 -9.13 14.86 -25.22
CA GLY A 251 -9.44 15.93 -26.17
C GLY A 251 -9.97 15.39 -27.51
N GLY A 252 -10.68 14.26 -27.47
CA GLY A 252 -11.47 13.76 -28.58
C GLY A 252 -10.74 13.10 -29.75
N ASN A 253 -9.39 13.05 -29.85
CA ASN A 253 -8.74 12.43 -31.04
C ASN A 253 -7.26 12.01 -30.94
N ASN A 254 -6.64 11.86 -29.75
CA ASN A 254 -5.23 11.47 -29.67
C ASN A 254 -4.99 10.07 -29.08
N PRO A 255 -4.91 9.00 -29.91
CA PRO A 255 -4.62 7.62 -29.50
C PRO A 255 -3.18 7.38 -29.01
N ARG A 256 -2.48 8.42 -28.55
CA ARG A 256 -1.01 8.42 -28.35
C ARG A 256 -0.54 8.45 -26.90
N THR A 257 -1.43 8.63 -25.92
CA THR A 257 -1.00 8.63 -24.51
C THR A 257 -0.95 7.20 -23.97
N PRO A 258 0.24 6.69 -23.57
CA PRO A 258 0.34 5.36 -22.97
C PRO A 258 -0.54 5.25 -21.73
N SER A 259 -0.94 4.04 -21.35
CA SER A 259 -1.75 3.81 -20.16
C SER A 259 -1.19 2.63 -19.36
N ILE A 260 -1.36 2.67 -18.04
CA ILE A 260 -1.00 1.61 -17.12
C ILE A 260 -2.28 1.14 -16.45
N LEU A 261 -2.58 -0.15 -16.58
CA LEU A 261 -3.76 -0.78 -15.99
C LEU A 261 -3.41 -1.40 -14.63
N PHE A 262 -4.25 -1.15 -13.65
CA PHE A 262 -4.16 -1.72 -12.30
C PHE A 262 -5.45 -2.49 -12.02
N SER A 263 -5.31 -3.79 -11.77
CA SER A 263 -6.41 -4.71 -11.51
C SER A 263 -6.08 -5.54 -10.28
N HIS A 264 -6.98 -5.73 -9.32
CA HIS A 264 -6.65 -6.61 -8.20
C HIS A 264 -6.49 -8.07 -8.67
N ILE A 265 -7.47 -8.59 -9.42
CA ILE A 265 -7.43 -9.96 -9.97
C ILE A 265 -6.57 -9.97 -11.25
N PRO A 266 -5.57 -10.88 -11.37
CA PRO A 266 -4.73 -11.01 -12.56
C PRO A 266 -5.52 -11.26 -13.84
N LEU A 267 -5.02 -10.80 -14.99
CA LEU A 267 -5.61 -11.17 -16.27
C LEU A 267 -5.33 -12.65 -16.58
N TRP A 268 -6.25 -13.22 -17.35
CA TRP A 268 -6.21 -14.60 -17.80
C TRP A 268 -4.89 -14.94 -18.47
N ARG A 269 -4.32 -16.07 -18.07
CA ARG A 269 -3.23 -16.73 -18.78
C ARG A 269 -3.38 -18.26 -18.67
N PRO A 270 -2.77 -19.04 -19.56
CA PRO A 270 -2.84 -20.49 -19.50
C PRO A 270 -2.33 -21.04 -18.16
N ASP A 271 -2.90 -22.16 -17.73
CA ASP A 271 -2.46 -22.84 -16.51
C ASP A 271 -0.99 -23.23 -16.57
N ASN A 272 -0.31 -23.12 -15.42
CA ASN A 272 1.12 -23.36 -15.29
C ASN A 272 2.00 -22.39 -16.11
N SER A 273 1.47 -21.21 -16.47
CA SER A 273 2.30 -20.16 -17.06
C SER A 273 3.44 -19.81 -16.11
N PHE A 274 4.65 -19.71 -16.67
CA PHE A 274 5.85 -19.37 -15.91
C PHE A 274 5.80 -17.90 -15.46
N CYS A 275 6.01 -17.68 -14.16
CA CYS A 275 5.88 -16.39 -13.49
C CYS A 275 7.22 -15.63 -13.32
N GLY A 276 8.29 -16.15 -13.90
CA GLY A 276 9.63 -15.58 -13.75
C GLY A 276 10.37 -16.05 -12.48
N PRO A 277 11.66 -15.73 -12.36
CA PRO A 277 12.53 -16.22 -11.29
C PRO A 277 12.28 -15.58 -9.91
N LEU A 278 11.49 -14.51 -9.87
CA LEU A 278 11.15 -13.81 -8.63
C LEU A 278 9.92 -14.43 -7.92
N SER A 279 9.20 -15.32 -8.60
CA SER A 279 8.12 -16.13 -8.05
C SER A 279 8.67 -17.18 -7.07
N GLU A 280 8.01 -17.38 -5.93
CA GLU A 280 8.34 -18.45 -4.98
C GLU A 280 7.74 -19.79 -5.42
N ARG A 281 6.58 -19.77 -6.08
CA ARG A 281 5.90 -20.96 -6.62
C ARG A 281 6.33 -21.30 -8.03
N GLY A 282 6.78 -20.32 -8.81
CA GLY A 282 7.28 -20.47 -10.18
C GLY A 282 6.19 -20.42 -11.26
N THR A 283 4.96 -20.81 -10.94
CA THR A 283 3.81 -20.77 -11.85
C THR A 283 2.55 -20.28 -11.16
N ILE A 284 1.62 -19.75 -11.95
CA ILE A 284 0.25 -19.45 -11.53
C ILE A 284 -0.70 -20.57 -11.96
N LEU A 285 -1.74 -20.79 -11.16
CA LEU A 285 -2.75 -21.82 -11.39
C LEU A 285 -4.14 -21.18 -11.47
N SER A 286 -4.93 -21.56 -12.47
CA SER A 286 -6.36 -21.23 -12.46
C SER A 286 -7.04 -21.89 -11.28
N GLY A 287 -7.92 -21.13 -10.64
CA GLY A 287 -8.76 -21.59 -9.56
C GLY A 287 -9.96 -20.68 -9.44
N ARG A 288 -11.12 -21.26 -9.16
CA ARG A 288 -12.34 -20.53 -8.83
C ARG A 288 -13.13 -21.30 -7.80
N GLY A 289 -13.79 -20.58 -6.90
CA GLY A 289 -14.66 -21.19 -5.92
C GLY A 289 -15.57 -20.15 -5.28
N TYR A 290 -16.10 -20.50 -4.12
CA TYR A 290 -16.88 -19.56 -3.31
C TYR A 290 -15.95 -18.44 -2.84
N GLU A 291 -16.23 -17.20 -3.23
CA GLU A 291 -15.51 -15.99 -2.80
C GLU A 291 -14.04 -15.87 -3.27
N TYR A 292 -13.63 -16.60 -4.30
CA TYR A 292 -12.35 -16.36 -4.97
C TYR A 292 -12.34 -16.76 -6.45
N GLN A 293 -11.51 -16.07 -7.22
CA GLN A 293 -11.17 -16.41 -8.59
C GLN A 293 -9.77 -15.88 -8.91
N ASN A 294 -8.81 -16.78 -9.11
CA ASN A 294 -7.38 -16.45 -9.20
C ASN A 294 -7.00 -15.60 -10.43
N MET A 295 -7.85 -15.62 -11.47
CA MET A 295 -7.62 -14.88 -12.73
C MET A 295 -8.97 -14.49 -13.34
N LEU A 296 -9.02 -13.31 -13.96
CA LEU A 296 -10.13 -12.93 -14.84
C LEU A 296 -10.31 -13.98 -15.95
N SER A 297 -11.49 -14.05 -16.54
CA SER A 297 -11.69 -14.97 -17.67
C SER A 297 -10.94 -14.51 -18.91
N GLN A 298 -10.74 -15.45 -19.84
CA GLN A 298 -10.14 -15.16 -21.14
C GLN A 298 -10.93 -14.08 -21.90
N ALA A 299 -12.26 -14.11 -21.85
CA ALA A 299 -13.10 -13.15 -22.54
C ALA A 299 -12.99 -11.75 -21.91
N THR A 300 -13.08 -11.66 -20.57
CA THR A 300 -12.92 -10.41 -19.83
C THR A 300 -11.54 -9.80 -20.06
N SER A 301 -10.49 -10.63 -20.01
CA SER A 301 -9.10 -10.19 -20.23
C SER A 301 -8.88 -9.71 -21.67
N ALA A 302 -9.37 -10.46 -22.67
CA ALA A 302 -9.31 -10.06 -24.07
C ALA A 302 -10.02 -8.71 -24.29
N MET A 303 -11.18 -8.51 -23.66
CA MET A 303 -11.85 -7.23 -23.69
C MET A 303 -11.00 -6.13 -23.09
N LEU A 304 -10.45 -6.29 -21.88
CA LEU A 304 -9.60 -5.25 -21.27
C LEU A 304 -8.41 -4.88 -22.19
N LEU A 305 -7.74 -5.87 -22.77
CA LEU A 305 -6.61 -5.68 -23.67
C LEU A 305 -7.01 -4.95 -24.96
N GLU A 306 -8.10 -5.36 -25.60
CA GLU A 306 -8.62 -4.75 -26.83
C GLU A 306 -9.10 -3.31 -26.58
N ASN A 307 -9.77 -3.08 -25.46
CA ASN A 307 -10.45 -1.83 -25.17
C ASN A 307 -9.51 -0.75 -24.61
N PHE A 308 -8.51 -1.12 -23.82
CA PHE A 308 -7.60 -0.18 -23.17
C PHE A 308 -6.19 -0.13 -23.78
N ARG A 309 -5.76 -1.20 -24.48
CA ARG A 309 -4.41 -1.37 -25.04
C ARG A 309 -3.30 -0.81 -24.13
N PRO A 310 -3.20 -1.28 -22.87
CA PRO A 310 -2.26 -0.74 -21.91
C PRO A 310 -0.81 -0.98 -22.34
N SER A 311 0.09 -0.12 -21.88
CA SER A 311 1.55 -0.27 -22.07
C SER A 311 2.20 -1.09 -20.95
N LEU A 312 1.52 -1.22 -19.81
CA LEU A 312 1.93 -2.02 -18.65
C LEU A 312 0.71 -2.37 -17.81
N ILE A 313 0.73 -3.53 -17.15
CA ILE A 313 -0.35 -3.98 -16.26
C ILE A 313 0.25 -4.38 -14.90
N PHE A 314 -0.39 -3.98 -13.81
CA PHE A 314 -0.09 -4.46 -12.46
C PHE A 314 -1.30 -5.16 -11.85
N SER A 315 -1.06 -6.28 -11.18
CA SER A 315 -2.09 -7.01 -10.45
C SER A 315 -1.69 -7.48 -9.06
N GLY A 316 -2.66 -7.98 -8.29
CA GLY A 316 -2.52 -8.55 -6.94
C GLY A 316 -3.06 -9.98 -6.88
N ASP A 317 -3.77 -10.32 -5.79
CA ASP A 317 -4.59 -11.54 -5.56
C ASP A 317 -3.84 -12.89 -5.54
N ASP A 318 -2.88 -13.12 -6.44
CA ASP A 318 -2.06 -14.35 -6.42
C ASP A 318 -1.13 -14.38 -5.18
N HIS A 319 -0.91 -13.26 -4.50
CA HIS A 319 0.01 -13.06 -3.38
C HIS A 319 1.50 -13.31 -3.70
N ASP A 320 1.84 -13.97 -4.81
CA ASP A 320 3.20 -14.21 -5.27
C ASP A 320 3.52 -13.35 -6.51
N TYR A 321 4.81 -13.22 -6.82
CA TYR A 321 5.25 -12.47 -7.97
C TYR A 321 4.93 -13.27 -9.23
N CYS A 322 4.30 -12.64 -10.22
CA CYS A 322 4.13 -13.24 -11.54
C CYS A 322 4.33 -12.24 -12.67
N ASP A 323 5.41 -12.44 -13.43
CA ASP A 323 5.72 -11.69 -14.64
C ASP A 323 5.26 -12.46 -15.86
N TYR A 324 4.31 -11.89 -16.61
CA TYR A 324 3.72 -12.52 -17.78
C TYR A 324 3.54 -11.51 -18.90
N THR A 325 3.58 -11.98 -20.13
CA THR A 325 3.40 -11.13 -21.32
C THR A 325 2.19 -11.60 -22.12
N HIS A 326 1.24 -10.70 -22.31
CA HIS A 326 0.02 -10.92 -23.09
C HIS A 326 0.22 -10.48 -24.53
N ALA A 327 -0.35 -11.22 -25.47
CA ALA A 327 -0.49 -10.76 -26.84
C ALA A 327 -1.63 -9.73 -26.93
N LEU A 328 -1.35 -8.57 -27.55
CA LEU A 328 -2.36 -7.59 -27.90
C LEU A 328 -2.96 -7.90 -29.27
N PRO A 329 -4.27 -7.68 -29.49
CA PRO A 329 -4.87 -7.83 -30.81
C PRO A 329 -4.15 -6.96 -31.85
N TYR A 330 -3.97 -7.48 -33.06
CA TYR A 330 -3.47 -6.68 -34.18
C TYR A 330 -4.49 -5.59 -34.53
N ASP A 331 -4.00 -4.37 -34.77
CA ASP A 331 -4.83 -3.22 -35.12
C ASP A 331 -4.48 -2.81 -36.55
N ASP A 332 -5.37 -3.11 -37.50
CA ASP A 332 -5.21 -2.82 -38.94
C ASP A 332 -5.06 -1.31 -39.19
N ASP A 333 -5.68 -0.47 -38.33
CA ASP A 333 -5.61 0.99 -38.42
C ASP A 333 -4.35 1.55 -37.71
N GLN A 334 -3.64 0.73 -36.92
CA GLN A 334 -2.46 1.09 -36.14
C GLN A 334 -1.35 0.02 -36.20
N PRO A 335 -0.74 -0.25 -37.38
CA PRO A 335 0.23 -1.33 -37.58
C PRO A 335 1.56 -1.17 -36.81
N MET A 336 1.76 -0.05 -36.09
CA MET A 336 2.94 0.22 -35.24
C MET A 336 2.65 0.13 -33.74
N SER A 337 1.45 -0.27 -33.32
CA SER A 337 1.14 -0.50 -31.91
C SER A 337 1.92 -1.68 -31.34
N PRO A 338 2.23 -1.70 -30.02
CA PRO A 338 2.82 -2.88 -29.38
C PRO A 338 1.95 -4.11 -29.66
N THR A 339 2.60 -5.21 -30.03
CA THR A 339 1.96 -6.51 -30.24
C THR A 339 1.80 -7.28 -28.93
N ASP A 340 2.43 -6.81 -27.86
CA ASP A 340 2.37 -7.42 -26.54
C ASP A 340 2.34 -6.38 -25.41
N VAL A 341 1.96 -6.84 -24.22
CA VAL A 341 1.99 -6.05 -22.99
C VAL A 341 2.41 -6.92 -21.81
N ARG A 342 3.31 -6.40 -20.99
CA ARG A 342 3.76 -7.05 -19.75
C ARG A 342 2.75 -6.81 -18.61
N GLU A 343 2.41 -7.86 -17.90
CA GLU A 343 1.68 -7.83 -16.63
C GLU A 343 2.57 -8.32 -15.50
N ILE A 344 2.54 -7.60 -14.38
CA ILE A 344 3.25 -7.97 -13.16
C ILE A 344 2.24 -8.11 -12.02
N SER A 345 2.03 -9.33 -11.55
CA SER A 345 1.34 -9.59 -10.28
C SER A 345 2.32 -9.33 -9.13
N ILE A 346 1.96 -8.42 -8.23
CA ILE A 346 2.80 -7.93 -7.13
C ILE A 346 2.63 -8.87 -5.94
N LYS A 347 3.72 -9.16 -5.24
CA LYS A 347 3.66 -9.96 -4.02
C LYS A 347 2.82 -9.30 -2.96
N SER A 348 2.14 -10.13 -2.18
CA SER A 348 1.45 -9.69 -0.97
C SER A 348 2.44 -8.97 -0.05
N PHE A 349 1.98 -7.87 0.53
CA PHE A 349 2.69 -7.13 1.56
C PHE A 349 2.63 -7.84 2.92
N SER A 350 1.65 -8.72 3.09
CA SER A 350 1.40 -9.47 4.31
C SER A 350 2.26 -10.73 4.39
N MET A 351 2.83 -10.98 5.56
CA MET A 351 3.50 -12.26 5.86
C MET A 351 2.53 -13.44 6.06
N ALA A 352 1.22 -13.18 6.05
CA ALA A 352 0.20 -14.17 6.39
C ALA A 352 -0.39 -14.89 5.15
N MET A 353 0.12 -14.59 3.95
CA MET A 353 -0.53 -14.93 2.67
C MET A 353 0.18 -16.02 1.88
N GLY A 354 0.72 -17.00 2.61
CA GLY A 354 1.28 -18.22 2.01
C GLY A 354 2.63 -18.05 1.31
N ILE A 355 3.25 -16.87 1.38
CA ILE A 355 4.58 -16.58 0.82
C ILE A 355 5.62 -16.38 1.93
N ARG A 356 6.88 -16.73 1.66
CA ARG A 356 7.98 -16.62 2.62
C ARG A 356 8.55 -15.21 2.66
N ARG A 357 8.63 -14.49 1.53
CA ARG A 357 9.16 -13.12 1.47
C ARG A 357 8.12 -12.16 0.91
N PRO A 358 7.34 -11.45 1.75
CA PRO A 358 6.44 -10.40 1.32
C PRO A 358 7.14 -9.33 0.49
N GLY A 359 6.41 -8.46 -0.20
CA GLY A 359 7.03 -7.44 -1.04
C GLY A 359 6.18 -6.21 -1.29
N PHE A 360 6.79 -5.25 -1.99
CA PHE A 360 6.16 -4.10 -2.60
C PHE A 360 6.86 -3.81 -3.92
N HIS A 361 6.26 -2.99 -4.78
CA HIS A 361 6.82 -2.66 -6.09
C HIS A 361 7.10 -1.16 -6.22
N LEU A 362 8.16 -0.82 -6.93
CA LEU A 362 8.54 0.55 -7.23
C LEU A 362 8.25 0.80 -8.70
N LEU A 363 7.42 1.79 -9.00
CA LEU A 363 7.13 2.25 -10.36
C LEU A 363 7.63 3.68 -10.52
N THR A 364 8.41 3.93 -11.57
CA THR A 364 8.86 5.28 -11.90
C THR A 364 8.38 5.66 -13.30
N LEU A 365 7.79 6.84 -13.42
CA LEU A 365 7.26 7.39 -14.67
C LEU A 365 8.12 8.55 -15.16
N PHE A 366 8.34 8.62 -16.47
CA PHE A 366 9.26 9.55 -17.11
C PHE A 366 8.60 10.20 -18.34
N ASN A 367 9.03 11.41 -18.66
CA ASN A 367 8.61 12.13 -19.86
C ASN A 367 9.83 12.25 -20.78
N PRO A 368 9.87 11.56 -21.93
CA PRO A 368 10.92 11.79 -22.92
C PRO A 368 10.75 13.21 -23.49
N ASP A 369 11.81 14.01 -23.47
CA ASP A 369 11.78 15.41 -23.92
C ASP A 369 11.01 15.58 -25.24
N ALA A 370 9.99 16.44 -25.22
CA ALA A 370 9.12 16.77 -26.35
C ALA A 370 9.85 17.34 -27.58
N SER A 371 11.16 17.59 -27.49
CA SER A 371 12.01 18.11 -28.57
C SER A 371 12.72 17.05 -29.40
N THR A 372 12.65 15.76 -29.05
CA THR A 372 13.23 14.68 -29.88
C THR A 372 12.15 13.92 -30.65
N ALA A 373 12.19 14.04 -31.97
CA ALA A 373 11.13 13.70 -32.91
C ALA A 373 10.83 12.20 -33.13
N ASN A 374 11.27 11.28 -32.25
CA ASN A 374 10.90 9.86 -32.31
C ASN A 374 10.38 9.36 -30.94
N PRO A 375 9.06 9.51 -30.67
CA PRO A 375 8.41 9.07 -29.44
C PRO A 375 8.33 7.53 -29.26
N ILE A 376 8.65 6.78 -30.31
CA ILE A 376 8.36 5.34 -30.43
C ILE A 376 9.44 4.48 -29.74
N GLU A 377 10.62 5.03 -29.44
CA GLU A 377 11.80 4.23 -29.04
C GLU A 377 12.22 4.35 -27.57
N LYS A 378 11.56 5.18 -26.74
CA LYS A 378 11.98 5.40 -25.34
C LYS A 378 10.93 4.96 -24.35
N ALA A 379 11.33 4.05 -23.44
CA ALA A 379 10.51 3.63 -22.32
C ALA A 379 10.09 4.83 -21.46
N THR A 380 8.77 5.01 -21.27
CA THR A 380 8.18 6.10 -20.46
C THR A 380 7.98 5.68 -19.00
N PHE A 381 8.34 4.45 -18.65
CA PHE A 381 8.23 3.90 -17.32
C PHE A 381 9.37 2.91 -17.05
N ALA A 382 9.63 2.66 -15.77
CA ALA A 382 10.49 1.59 -15.31
C ALA A 382 9.95 1.07 -13.96
N ASP A 383 10.10 -0.23 -13.70
CA ASP A 383 9.57 -0.87 -12.50
C ASP A 383 10.60 -1.80 -11.82
N ALA A 384 10.46 -2.02 -10.52
CA ALA A 384 11.32 -2.94 -9.76
C ALA A 384 10.60 -3.53 -8.53
N ALA A 385 10.70 -4.84 -8.35
CA ALA A 385 10.19 -5.54 -7.18
C ALA A 385 11.14 -5.41 -5.98
N CYS A 386 10.58 -5.25 -4.79
CA CYS A 386 11.30 -5.17 -3.53
C CYS A 386 10.78 -6.18 -2.52
N PHE A 387 11.70 -6.95 -1.92
CA PHE A 387 11.35 -8.02 -1.00
C PHE A 387 11.60 -7.64 0.46
N LEU A 388 10.60 -7.91 1.28
CA LEU A 388 10.62 -7.85 2.72
C LEU A 388 11.19 -9.16 3.29
N PRO A 389 11.65 -9.16 4.55
CA PRO A 389 12.32 -10.32 5.10
C PRO A 389 11.37 -11.49 5.36
N ASP A 390 11.95 -12.69 5.30
CA ASP A 390 11.27 -13.92 5.73
C ASP A 390 11.12 -13.98 7.24
N GLN A 391 10.00 -13.46 7.74
CA GLN A 391 9.74 -13.32 9.16
C GLN A 391 9.65 -14.68 9.89
N VAL A 392 9.14 -15.72 9.22
CA VAL A 392 9.06 -17.07 9.80
C VAL A 392 10.45 -17.68 9.94
N ARG A 393 11.36 -17.46 8.99
CA ARG A 393 12.77 -17.85 9.11
C ARG A 393 13.49 -17.05 10.20
N ILE A 394 13.15 -15.79 10.42
CA ILE A 394 13.68 -15.05 11.58
C ILE A 394 13.23 -15.73 12.89
N TYR A 395 11.97 -16.13 13.02
CA TYR A 395 11.49 -16.77 14.24
C TYR A 395 12.10 -18.16 14.46
N ILE A 396 12.02 -19.04 13.45
CA ILE A 396 12.37 -20.46 13.60
C ILE A 396 13.85 -20.72 13.28
N GLY A 397 14.42 -20.02 12.31
CA GLY A 397 15.79 -20.22 11.87
C GLY A 397 16.82 -19.33 12.57
N PHE A 398 16.41 -18.22 13.17
CA PHE A 398 17.32 -17.28 13.85
C PHE A 398 17.09 -17.23 15.36
N TYR A 399 15.90 -16.87 15.84
CA TYR A 399 15.68 -16.76 17.29
C TYR A 399 15.65 -18.09 18.02
N LEU A 400 14.96 -19.10 17.50
CA LEU A 400 14.82 -20.38 18.20
C LEU A 400 16.18 -21.07 18.46
N PRO A 401 17.11 -21.18 17.49
CA PRO A 401 18.44 -21.73 17.75
C PRO A 401 19.23 -20.92 18.78
N LEU A 402 19.19 -19.58 18.70
CA LEU A 402 19.86 -18.71 19.67
C LEU A 402 19.30 -18.86 21.08
N LEU A 403 17.98 -19.08 21.20
CA LEU A 403 17.32 -19.35 22.46
C LEU A 403 17.80 -20.67 23.06
N VAL A 404 17.83 -21.74 22.26
CA VAL A 404 18.34 -23.05 22.69
C VAL A 404 19.79 -22.94 23.16
N ILE A 405 20.65 -22.28 22.39
CA ILE A 405 22.06 -22.05 22.76
C ILE A 405 22.15 -21.26 24.08
N THR A 406 21.33 -20.21 24.24
CA THR A 406 21.32 -19.41 25.47
C THR A 406 20.91 -20.26 26.69
N ILE A 407 19.89 -21.11 26.54
CA ILE A 407 19.46 -22.02 27.61
C ILE A 407 20.60 -22.97 27.99
N LEU A 408 21.29 -23.56 27.00
CA LEU A 408 22.44 -24.44 27.27
C LEU A 408 23.58 -23.71 27.99
N ILE A 409 23.88 -22.47 27.62
CA ILE A 409 24.89 -21.63 28.30
C ILE A 409 24.48 -21.38 29.76
N VAL A 410 23.21 -21.03 30.01
CA VAL A 410 22.70 -20.77 31.36
C VAL A 410 22.73 -22.04 32.21
N LEU A 411 22.32 -23.18 31.66
CA LEU A 411 22.38 -24.48 32.34
C LEU A 411 23.83 -24.87 32.67
N HIS A 412 24.77 -24.69 31.74
CA HIS A 412 26.18 -24.95 31.96
C HIS A 412 26.75 -24.04 33.07
N TYR A 413 26.41 -22.75 33.08
CA TYR A 413 26.83 -21.83 34.14
C TYR A 413 26.23 -22.19 35.50
N SER A 414 25.00 -22.71 35.54
CA SER A 414 24.37 -23.19 36.77
C SER A 414 25.09 -24.42 37.32
N ALA A 415 25.34 -25.43 36.46
CA ALA A 415 25.99 -26.67 36.86
C ALA A 415 27.44 -26.47 37.34
N THR A 416 28.22 -25.61 36.67
CA THR A 416 29.60 -25.29 37.04
C THR A 416 29.70 -24.34 38.24
N SER A 417 28.61 -23.62 38.56
CA SER A 417 28.53 -22.75 39.74
C SER A 417 28.22 -23.52 41.03
N GLY A 418 27.62 -24.71 40.94
CA GLY A 418 27.25 -25.55 42.09
C GLY A 418 28.36 -26.45 42.62
N THR A 419 29.48 -26.58 41.92
CA THR A 419 30.61 -27.47 42.27
C THR A 419 31.75 -26.79 43.03
N SER A 420 31.61 -25.51 43.41
CA SER A 420 32.65 -24.76 44.13
C SER A 420 32.43 -24.62 45.64
N SER A 421 31.59 -25.46 46.26
CA SER A 421 31.43 -25.50 47.72
C SER A 421 31.37 -26.92 48.29
N SER A 422 32.47 -27.68 48.20
CA SER A 422 32.73 -28.80 49.12
C SER A 422 34.21 -29.22 49.14
N SER A 423 35.12 -28.31 49.48
CA SER A 423 36.39 -28.72 50.09
C SER A 423 36.94 -27.58 50.95
N GLY A 424 36.90 -27.76 52.27
CA GLY A 424 37.44 -26.77 53.19
C GLY A 424 36.99 -26.94 54.64
N GLY A 425 37.57 -27.91 55.34
CA GLY A 425 37.94 -27.76 56.75
C GLY A 425 36.84 -27.87 57.79
N ALA A 426 36.77 -29.05 58.41
CA ALA A 426 36.29 -29.17 59.78
C ALA A 426 37.14 -28.25 60.69
N ASN A 427 36.50 -27.30 61.37
CA ASN A 427 37.09 -26.70 62.55
C ASN A 427 36.02 -26.53 63.64
N LYS A 428 36.20 -27.29 64.72
CA LYS A 428 35.47 -27.17 65.98
C LYS A 428 35.83 -25.82 66.63
N GLY A 429 34.83 -25.03 67.02
CA GLY A 429 35.08 -23.78 67.74
C GLY A 429 33.83 -23.09 68.26
N LYS A 430 33.45 -23.47 69.49
CA LYS A 430 32.61 -22.81 70.51
C LYS A 430 31.97 -21.43 70.19
N GLY A 431 30.64 -21.39 70.37
CA GLY A 431 29.95 -20.49 71.32
C GLY A 431 29.70 -19.04 70.93
N GLY A 432 28.42 -18.61 70.93
CA GLY A 432 28.07 -17.19 71.01
C GLY A 432 26.75 -16.78 70.37
N VAL A 433 25.66 -16.95 71.12
CA VAL A 433 24.45 -16.11 71.27
C VAL A 433 23.92 -15.28 70.07
N TYR A 434 22.64 -15.53 69.79
CA TYR A 434 21.72 -14.89 68.85
C TYR A 434 21.74 -13.34 68.84
N GLY A 435 21.95 -12.76 67.66
CA GLY A 435 21.51 -11.41 67.30
C GLY A 435 20.47 -11.50 66.18
N THR A 436 19.23 -11.14 66.47
CA THR A 436 18.10 -11.17 65.53
C THR A 436 18.17 -10.00 64.55
N SER A 437 18.48 -10.28 63.28
CA SER A 437 18.34 -9.31 62.19
C SER A 437 17.08 -9.57 61.38
N LYS A 438 16.35 -8.47 61.16
CA LYS A 438 15.06 -8.27 60.49
C LYS A 438 14.84 -9.14 59.25
N ARG A 439 13.67 -9.78 59.23
CA ARG A 439 13.04 -10.42 58.07
C ARG A 439 12.10 -9.39 57.45
N GLU A 440 12.53 -8.71 56.38
CA GLU A 440 11.64 -7.92 55.53
C GLU A 440 10.67 -8.86 54.82
N ARG A 441 9.37 -8.66 55.07
CA ARG A 441 8.28 -9.24 54.28
C ARG A 441 7.98 -8.28 53.12
N PRO A 442 7.66 -8.76 51.91
CA PRO A 442 7.17 -7.91 50.84
C PRO A 442 5.80 -7.32 51.23
N ALA A 443 5.66 -6.02 51.02
CA ALA A 443 4.46 -5.25 51.33
C ALA A 443 3.24 -5.80 50.55
N ALA A 444 2.16 -6.05 51.28
CA ALA A 444 0.84 -6.26 50.74
C ALA A 444 0.29 -4.89 50.29
N ILE A 445 -0.26 -4.86 49.06
CA ILE A 445 -1.00 -3.72 48.54
C ILE A 445 -2.37 -3.72 49.22
N VAL A 446 -2.63 -2.68 50.02
CA VAL A 446 -3.95 -2.37 50.57
C VAL A 446 -4.69 -1.55 49.50
N ILE A 447 -5.87 -2.02 49.11
CA ILE A 447 -6.85 -1.26 48.32
C ILE A 447 -7.67 -0.47 49.33
N GLU A 448 -7.58 0.86 49.29
CA GLU A 448 -8.55 1.74 49.95
C GLU A 448 -9.56 2.23 48.91
N ASP A 449 -10.84 1.98 49.21
CA ASP A 449 -11.98 2.60 48.56
C ASP A 449 -12.00 4.10 48.86
N GLY A 450 -12.15 4.92 47.81
CA GLY A 450 -12.30 6.37 47.92
C GLY A 450 -13.19 6.92 46.82
N ASN A 451 -14.49 7.00 47.11
CA ASN A 451 -15.48 7.71 46.32
C ASN A 451 -15.62 9.15 46.83
N VAL A 452 -15.26 10.18 46.05
CA VAL A 452 -15.81 11.55 46.19
C VAL A 452 -15.77 12.28 44.83
N ASN A 453 -16.94 12.85 44.48
CA ASN A 453 -17.20 13.79 43.39
C ASN A 453 -16.30 15.04 43.37
N GLY A 454 -15.98 15.56 42.19
CA GLY A 454 -15.38 16.89 42.07
C GLY A 454 -15.14 17.35 40.63
N ASN A 455 -15.91 18.34 40.22
CA ASN A 455 -15.92 19.04 38.93
C ASN A 455 -14.65 19.89 38.73
N GLY A 456 -14.12 20.02 37.50
CA GLY A 456 -13.05 20.99 37.20
C GLY A 456 -12.40 20.88 35.81
N ASN A 457 -12.67 21.88 34.97
CA ASN A 457 -12.13 22.15 33.63
C ASN A 457 -10.59 22.25 33.54
N GLY A 458 -10.05 22.00 32.32
CA GLY A 458 -8.91 22.77 31.80
C GLY A 458 -7.92 22.02 30.90
N ASP A 459 -7.99 22.32 29.60
CA ASP A 459 -6.91 22.33 28.59
C ASP A 459 -6.22 21.00 28.23
N GLY A 460 -6.22 20.46 27.02
CA GLY A 460 -6.56 20.97 25.69
C GLY A 460 -5.56 20.37 24.71
N TYR A 461 -6.01 19.59 23.73
CA TYR A 461 -5.48 19.55 22.36
C TYR A 461 -6.50 18.83 21.46
N ILE A 462 -7.12 19.65 20.62
CA ILE A 462 -8.05 19.30 19.54
C ILE A 462 -7.24 19.26 18.24
N PRO A 463 -7.57 18.34 17.32
CA PRO A 463 -7.77 18.73 15.94
C PRO A 463 -9.23 18.49 15.55
N MET A 464 -9.94 19.59 15.25
CA MET A 464 -11.25 19.65 14.60
C MET A 464 -11.01 19.26 13.13
N SER A 465 -11.64 18.20 12.65
CA SER A 465 -12.98 18.18 12.02
C SER A 465 -12.97 18.87 10.65
N VAL A 466 -13.56 18.22 9.66
CA VAL A 466 -14.94 18.44 9.18
C VAL A 466 -15.18 17.34 8.11
N ARG A 467 -16.32 16.71 7.84
CA ARG A 467 -17.73 16.58 8.30
C ARG A 467 -18.32 15.56 7.28
N ASN A 468 -19.24 14.64 7.54
CA ASN A 468 -20.45 14.65 8.37
C ASN A 468 -20.69 13.23 8.94
N ASP A 469 -20.87 13.11 10.26
CA ASP A 469 -21.40 11.87 10.89
C ASP A 469 -22.88 11.66 10.57
N SER A 470 -23.61 12.73 10.21
CA SER A 470 -25.03 12.67 9.91
C SER A 470 -25.34 12.00 8.57
N ASP A 471 -24.44 12.04 7.59
CA ASP A 471 -24.72 11.50 6.25
C ASP A 471 -24.42 10.00 6.17
N LEU A 472 -23.47 9.51 6.98
CA LEU A 472 -23.18 8.09 7.09
C LEU A 472 -24.29 7.36 7.86
N ASP A 473 -24.74 7.94 8.98
CA ASP A 473 -25.89 7.41 9.72
C ASP A 473 -27.20 7.58 8.93
N LEU A 474 -27.39 8.67 8.18
CA LEU A 474 -28.57 8.85 7.35
C LEU A 474 -28.59 7.89 6.15
N ALA A 475 -27.46 7.69 5.46
CA ALA A 475 -27.35 6.74 4.35
C ALA A 475 -27.56 5.28 4.81
N LEU A 476 -27.06 4.92 6.00
CA LEU A 476 -27.24 3.60 6.59
C LEU A 476 -28.68 3.39 7.11
N ASN A 477 -29.31 4.42 7.70
CA ASN A 477 -30.68 4.32 8.21
C ASN A 477 -31.75 4.37 7.09
N THR A 478 -31.51 5.05 5.96
CA THR A 478 -32.43 5.02 4.81
C THR A 478 -32.46 3.67 4.07
N ALA A 479 -31.46 2.81 4.29
CA ALA A 479 -31.41 1.48 3.68
C ALA A 479 -32.21 0.42 4.46
N GLU A 480 -32.59 0.70 5.72
CA GLU A 480 -33.31 -0.24 6.58
C GLU A 480 -34.85 -0.14 6.46
N ASP A 481 -35.41 0.93 5.88
CA ASP A 481 -36.85 1.22 6.00
C ASP A 481 -37.61 1.54 4.68
N GLY A 482 -37.06 1.24 3.51
CA GLY A 482 -37.71 1.52 2.22
C GLY A 482 -37.63 0.38 1.22
N THR A 483 -38.76 0.03 0.59
CA THR A 483 -38.81 -0.84 -0.60
C THR A 483 -37.83 -0.35 -1.66
N ALA A 484 -36.84 -1.17 -1.95
CA ALA A 484 -35.63 -0.80 -2.70
C ALA A 484 -35.82 -0.83 -4.23
N ASP A 485 -36.83 -0.11 -4.72
CA ASP A 485 -36.91 0.32 -6.11
C ASP A 485 -36.94 1.86 -6.08
N ASP A 486 -36.06 2.51 -6.85
CA ASP A 486 -35.96 3.97 -7.06
C ASP A 486 -35.10 4.82 -6.08
N VAL A 487 -33.85 4.43 -5.82
CA VAL A 487 -32.81 5.41 -5.41
C VAL A 487 -31.92 5.74 -6.61
N GLU A 488 -32.30 6.78 -7.34
CA GLU A 488 -31.49 7.41 -8.38
C GLU A 488 -30.34 8.20 -7.71
N LEU A 489 -29.10 7.83 -8.06
CA LEU A 489 -27.87 8.44 -7.56
C LEU A 489 -27.69 9.83 -8.19
N VAL A 490 -28.16 10.88 -7.50
CA VAL A 490 -27.90 12.27 -7.90
C VAL A 490 -26.49 12.66 -7.42
N ILE A 491 -25.54 12.74 -8.35
CA ILE A 491 -24.22 13.32 -8.12
C ILE A 491 -24.37 14.84 -8.07
N PRO A 492 -24.01 15.54 -6.98
CA PRO A 492 -24.04 17.00 -6.96
C PRO A 492 -22.91 17.57 -7.82
N ASP A 493 -23.26 18.37 -8.83
CA ASP A 493 -22.29 19.16 -9.58
C ASP A 493 -21.59 20.20 -8.69
N GLY A 494 -20.26 20.22 -8.74
CA GLY A 494 -19.45 21.40 -8.45
C GLY A 494 -19.27 21.79 -6.98
N LEU A 495 -18.26 21.22 -6.32
CA LEU A 495 -17.64 21.85 -5.15
C LEU A 495 -16.55 22.84 -5.62
N PRO A 496 -16.54 24.09 -5.12
CA PRO A 496 -15.62 25.13 -5.59
C PRO A 496 -14.18 24.87 -5.12
N ALA A 497 -13.23 25.09 -6.03
CA ALA A 497 -11.80 24.99 -5.77
C ALA A 497 -11.35 25.89 -4.59
N PRO A 498 -10.39 25.45 -3.76
CA PRO A 498 -9.88 26.23 -2.66
C PRO A 498 -9.13 27.48 -3.16
N ARG A 499 -9.52 28.66 -2.64
CA ARG A 499 -8.83 29.93 -2.87
C ARG A 499 -7.41 29.89 -2.31
N HIS A 500 -6.41 29.99 -3.17
CA HIS A 500 -5.05 30.33 -2.78
C HIS A 500 -5.00 31.77 -2.23
N GLN A 501 -4.65 31.92 -0.95
CA GLN A 501 -4.04 33.16 -0.45
C GLN A 501 -2.51 32.96 -0.41
N PRO A 502 -1.73 33.78 -1.12
CA PRO A 502 -0.28 33.75 -1.00
C PRO A 502 0.12 34.48 0.29
N ARG A 503 0.76 33.79 1.25
CA ARG A 503 1.33 34.47 2.42
C ARG A 503 2.80 34.80 2.18
N ALA A 504 2.98 36.09 1.92
CA ALA A 504 4.16 36.95 1.99
C ALA A 504 5.45 36.35 2.60
N THR A 505 6.50 36.34 1.79
CA THR A 505 7.88 36.40 2.25
C THR A 505 8.15 37.76 2.89
N GLY A 506 8.57 37.76 4.15
CA GLY A 506 9.00 38.97 4.83
C GLY A 506 10.34 39.45 4.28
N VAL A 507 10.34 40.61 3.63
CA VAL A 507 11.56 41.41 3.41
C VAL A 507 11.21 42.86 3.73
N SER A 508 11.95 43.42 4.69
CA SER A 508 11.85 44.80 5.17
C SER A 508 12.25 45.79 4.05
N PRO A 509 11.63 46.99 3.94
CA PRO A 509 11.93 47.93 2.87
C PRO A 509 13.08 48.86 3.25
N SER A 510 14.04 49.04 2.32
CA SER A 510 14.93 50.20 2.34
C SER A 510 15.03 50.87 0.97
N SER A 511 14.84 52.19 1.01
CA SER A 511 15.27 53.22 0.05
C SER A 511 14.55 53.37 -1.31
N ARG A 512 13.71 54.41 -1.35
CA ARG A 512 13.56 55.45 -2.39
C ARG A 512 14.28 55.23 -3.73
N ARG A 513 13.52 55.36 -4.84
CA ARG A 513 13.72 56.38 -5.88
C ARG A 513 12.50 56.48 -6.81
N ARG A 514 12.08 57.72 -7.08
CA ARG A 514 11.00 58.11 -8.02
C ARG A 514 11.37 57.78 -9.47
N PRO A 515 10.36 57.72 -10.36
CA PRO A 515 10.47 58.41 -11.64
C PRO A 515 9.29 59.39 -11.87
N PRO A 516 9.46 60.38 -12.78
CA PRO A 516 8.49 61.45 -13.00
C PRO A 516 7.39 61.02 -13.98
N GLY A 517 6.26 61.71 -13.88
CA GLY A 517 5.11 61.53 -14.75
C GLY A 517 5.21 62.30 -16.07
N SER A 518 4.42 61.81 -17.02
CA SER A 518 3.79 62.52 -18.14
C SER A 518 2.72 61.54 -18.64
N GLY A 519 1.41 61.78 -18.59
CA GLY A 519 0.73 62.98 -19.03
C GLY A 519 0.37 62.85 -20.51
N SER A 520 -0.75 62.20 -20.83
CA SER A 520 -1.59 62.60 -21.98
C SER A 520 -2.95 61.90 -22.00
N ARG A 521 -3.91 62.71 -22.46
CA ARG A 521 -5.36 62.60 -22.46
C ARG A 521 -5.89 61.78 -23.65
N MET A 522 -6.97 61.04 -23.38
CA MET A 522 -8.28 61.10 -24.08
C MET A 522 -8.34 60.95 -25.61
N ARG A 523 -9.00 59.88 -26.10
CA ARG A 523 -10.20 60.03 -26.96
C ARG A 523 -10.96 58.71 -27.19
N MET A 524 -12.27 58.79 -26.96
CA MET A 524 -13.29 57.89 -27.51
C MET A 524 -13.45 58.09 -29.02
N SER A 525 -13.76 57.03 -29.76
CA SER A 525 -14.74 57.12 -30.86
C SER A 525 -15.49 55.79 -31.04
N ARG A 526 -16.81 55.86 -30.91
CA ARG A 526 -17.79 54.91 -31.47
C ARG A 526 -18.05 55.24 -32.95
N GLY A 527 -18.51 54.23 -33.70
CA GLY A 527 -19.18 54.35 -35.00
C GLY A 527 -18.42 53.59 -36.09
N GLY A 528 -19.01 52.72 -36.91
CA GLY A 528 -20.41 52.42 -37.18
C GLY A 528 -20.54 51.23 -38.13
N ALA A 529 -21.77 50.94 -38.51
CA ALA A 529 -22.29 49.71 -39.11
C ALA A 529 -22.09 49.54 -40.63
N ARG A 530 -22.53 48.36 -41.10
CA ARG A 530 -22.81 47.88 -42.48
C ARG A 530 -21.57 47.30 -43.18
N ARG A 531 -21.59 46.11 -43.77
CA ARG A 531 -22.64 45.34 -44.48
C ARG A 531 -22.54 43.86 -44.16
#